data_AF-A0A952ZD34-F1
#
_entry.id   AF-A0A952ZD34-F1
#
_cell.length_a   1.000
_cell.length_b   1.000
_cell.length_c   1.000
_cell.angle_alpha   90.00
_cell.angle_beta   90.00
_cell.angle_gamma   90.00
#
_symmetry.space_group_name_H-M   'P 1'
#
loop_
_entity.id
_entity.type
_entity.pdbx_description
1 polymer ?
#
loop_
_entity_poly.entity_id
_entity_poly.type
_entity_poly.pdbx_seq_one_letter_code
_entity_poly.pdbx_strand_id
1 'polypeptide(L)'
;SSTNNYSNLMKNSHNEPINSIPSDIKTYLAWTFNELLPGTFKRNKIQFAHLNYPILAPLPTLKTKTRPIEDCGAEGPFIYFVINGAKRICYIGKSKEKSVIKRWVRPGIGGPTSHYWTHSTKSGGSIFNIANGLRNGEGPFSLLYTPLAALEPIYGKKFGISPGTPTDLALNLMEDGLVATLFPPWNR
;
A
#
# COMPACT_ATOMS: atom_id res chain seq x y z
N SER A 1 35.01 22.29 46.46
CA SER A 1 35.66 21.21 45.71
C SER A 1 34.62 20.17 45.33
N SER A 2 33.72 20.48 44.39
CA SER A 2 33.89 20.30 42.93
C SER A 2 33.87 18.82 42.54
N THR A 3 32.69 18.19 42.65
CA THR A 3 32.36 16.95 41.95
C THR A 3 31.94 17.30 40.53
N ASN A 4 32.68 16.77 39.55
CA ASN A 4 32.55 17.05 38.13
C ASN A 4 31.24 16.54 37.55
N ASN A 5 30.54 17.44 36.87
CA ASN A 5 29.46 17.19 35.92
C ASN A 5 30.01 16.59 34.62
N TYR A 6 29.78 15.32 34.34
CA TYR A 6 29.83 14.77 32.98
C TYR A 6 28.84 13.60 32.83
N SER A 7 27.55 13.91 32.82
CA SER A 7 26.51 12.92 32.48
C SER A 7 25.34 13.60 31.76
N ASN A 8 25.62 14.27 30.64
CA ASN A 8 24.58 14.79 29.75
C ASN A 8 25.14 15.11 28.36
N LEU A 9 25.52 14.08 27.60
CA LEU A 9 25.69 14.18 26.15
C LEU A 9 25.89 12.78 25.58
N MET A 10 24.81 12.00 25.51
CA MET A 10 24.53 11.03 24.45
C MET A 10 23.05 10.64 24.55
N LYS A 11 22.17 11.62 24.32
CA LYS A 11 20.86 11.31 23.74
C LYS A 11 21.15 10.88 22.31
N ASN A 12 21.40 9.58 22.12
CA ASN A 12 21.29 8.96 20.81
C ASN A 12 19.86 9.23 20.34
N SER A 13 19.74 10.17 19.42
CA SER A 13 18.62 10.29 18.52
C SER A 13 18.41 8.92 17.88
N HIS A 14 17.47 8.15 18.42
CA HIS A 14 16.82 7.10 17.68
C HIS A 14 16.18 7.80 16.47
N ASN A 15 16.92 7.81 15.36
CA ASN A 15 16.34 7.99 14.04
C ASN A 15 15.41 6.80 13.84
N GLU A 16 14.17 6.92 14.34
CA GLU A 16 13.05 6.17 13.83
C GLU A 16 13.15 6.29 12.30
N PRO A 17 13.22 5.16 11.56
CA PRO A 17 13.28 5.23 10.12
C PRO A 17 12.08 6.06 9.64
N ILE A 18 12.35 7.04 8.79
CA ILE A 18 11.31 7.88 8.18
C ILE A 18 10.46 6.95 7.31
N ASN A 19 9.45 6.35 7.92
CA ASN A 19 8.53 5.42 7.28
C ASN A 19 7.38 6.21 6.66
N SER A 20 7.71 7.27 5.92
CA SER A 20 6.78 8.11 5.17
C SER A 20 7.20 8.15 3.71
N ILE A 21 6.27 8.49 2.82
CA ILE A 21 6.58 8.60 1.39
C ILE A 21 7.59 9.74 1.19
N PRO A 22 8.74 9.48 0.54
CA PRO A 22 9.70 10.51 0.18
C PRO A 22 9.05 11.67 -0.59
N SER A 23 9.42 12.91 -0.28
CA SER A 23 8.81 14.12 -0.86
C SER A 23 9.06 14.28 -2.36
N ASP A 24 10.05 13.57 -2.92
CA ASP A 24 10.33 13.52 -4.35
C ASP A 24 9.39 12.56 -5.10
N ILE A 25 8.64 11.69 -4.41
CA ILE A 25 7.62 10.84 -5.00
C ILE A 25 6.29 11.57 -5.00
N LYS A 26 5.89 12.08 -6.18
CA LYS A 26 4.50 12.50 -6.39
C LYS A 26 3.58 11.27 -6.39
N THR A 27 2.59 11.30 -5.50
CA THR A 27 1.54 10.27 -5.41
C THR A 27 0.16 10.85 -5.61
N TYR A 28 -0.75 9.99 -6.02
CA TYR A 28 -2.17 10.27 -6.21
C TYR A 28 -3.00 9.35 -5.30
N LEU A 29 -4.09 9.86 -4.76
CA LEU A 29 -5.01 9.11 -3.90
C LEU A 29 -5.88 8.18 -4.75
N ALA A 30 -5.70 6.88 -4.59
CA ALA A 30 -6.58 5.89 -5.19
C ALA A 30 -7.86 5.72 -4.38
N TRP A 31 -7.74 5.50 -3.06
CA TRP A 31 -8.89 5.24 -2.18
C TRP A 31 -8.54 5.53 -0.72
N THR A 32 -9.56 5.77 0.11
CA THR A 32 -9.41 5.84 1.57
C THR A 32 -10.38 4.86 2.22
N PHE A 33 -9.85 3.96 3.05
CA PHE A 33 -10.61 3.04 3.88
C PHE A 33 -10.73 3.62 5.29
N ASN A 34 -11.95 3.90 5.74
CA ASN A 34 -12.21 4.56 7.02
C ASN A 34 -13.07 3.75 7.97
N GLU A 35 -13.71 2.68 7.50
CA GLU A 35 -14.65 1.90 8.29
C GLU A 35 -14.58 0.41 7.95
N LEU A 36 -14.92 -0.41 8.96
CA LEU A 36 -15.16 -1.84 8.79
C LEU A 36 -16.68 -2.09 8.89
N LEU A 37 -17.28 -2.57 7.80
CA LEU A 37 -18.69 -2.94 7.81
C LEU A 37 -18.91 -4.30 8.50
N PRO A 38 -20.09 -4.51 9.13
CA PRO A 38 -20.44 -5.79 9.71
C PRO A 38 -20.41 -6.94 8.70
N GLY A 39 -20.03 -8.13 9.18
CA GLY A 39 -20.03 -9.36 8.40
C GLY A 39 -18.74 -9.60 7.62
N THR A 40 -18.80 -10.55 6.68
CA THR A 40 -17.68 -10.97 5.85
C THR A 40 -18.16 -11.36 4.45
N PHE A 41 -17.24 -11.46 3.51
CA PHE A 41 -17.49 -12.06 2.20
C PHE A 41 -16.45 -13.15 1.89
N LYS A 42 -16.77 -14.02 0.93
CA LYS A 42 -15.86 -15.03 0.40
C LYS A 42 -15.52 -14.73 -1.05
N ARG A 43 -14.29 -15.06 -1.46
CA ARG A 43 -13.89 -14.97 -2.87
C ARG A 43 -14.35 -16.21 -3.62
N ASN A 44 -14.84 -16.03 -4.85
CA ASN A 44 -15.20 -17.15 -5.73
C ASN A 44 -13.96 -17.79 -6.40
N LYS A 45 -13.03 -18.30 -5.59
CA LYS A 45 -11.84 -19.06 -6.02
C LYS A 45 -11.43 -20.06 -4.94
N ILE A 46 -11.24 -21.33 -5.32
CA ILE A 46 -10.94 -22.45 -4.42
C ILE A 46 -9.75 -22.16 -3.49
N GLN A 47 -8.67 -21.58 -4.03
CA GLN A 47 -7.46 -21.25 -3.25
C GLN A 47 -7.68 -20.24 -2.11
N PHE A 48 -8.83 -19.56 -2.07
CA PHE A 48 -9.20 -18.60 -1.02
C PHE A 48 -10.46 -19.00 -0.26
N ALA A 49 -11.00 -20.20 -0.49
CA ALA A 49 -12.27 -20.65 0.09
C ALA A 49 -12.24 -20.73 1.63
N HIS A 50 -11.04 -20.88 2.21
CA HIS A 50 -10.80 -20.93 3.65
C HIS A 50 -10.77 -19.55 4.32
N LEU A 51 -10.85 -18.45 3.56
CA LEU A 51 -10.76 -17.09 4.09
C LEU A 51 -12.14 -16.42 4.12
N ASN A 52 -12.51 -15.91 5.30
CA ASN A 52 -13.62 -14.96 5.45
C ASN A 52 -13.02 -13.55 5.45
N TYR A 53 -13.27 -12.80 4.38
CA TYR A 53 -12.68 -11.47 4.22
C TYR A 53 -13.49 -10.42 4.99
N PRO A 54 -12.83 -9.53 5.75
CA PRO A 54 -13.49 -8.37 6.32
C PRO A 54 -13.98 -7.43 5.20
N ILE A 55 -15.07 -6.72 5.46
CA ILE A 55 -15.64 -5.77 4.48
C ILE A 55 -15.16 -4.36 4.83
N LEU A 56 -14.18 -3.86 4.07
CA LEU A 56 -13.71 -2.47 4.21
C LEU A 56 -14.64 -1.50 3.49
N ALA A 57 -14.89 -0.34 4.11
CA ALA A 57 -15.63 0.77 3.54
C ALA A 57 -14.75 2.02 3.34
N PRO A 58 -15.11 2.90 2.39
CA PRO A 58 -16.26 2.81 1.47
C PRO A 58 -16.10 1.69 0.43
N LEU A 59 -17.21 1.06 0.04
CA LEU A 59 -17.23 -0.02 -0.96
C LEU A 59 -16.89 0.51 -2.37
N PRO A 60 -16.40 -0.35 -3.29
CA PRO A 60 -16.18 0.05 -4.68
C PRO A 60 -17.49 0.54 -5.32
N THR A 61 -17.48 1.74 -5.92
CA THR A 61 -18.70 2.40 -6.44
C THR A 61 -19.18 1.81 -7.77
N LEU A 62 -18.27 1.34 -8.62
CA LEU A 62 -18.58 0.83 -9.97
C LEU A 62 -17.96 -0.55 -10.20
N LYS A 63 -17.93 -1.41 -9.17
CA LYS A 63 -17.34 -2.76 -9.26
C LYS A 63 -15.90 -2.67 -9.78
N THR A 64 -15.53 -3.47 -10.78
CA THR A 64 -14.20 -3.44 -11.42
C THR A 64 -13.90 -2.17 -12.22
N LYS A 65 -14.91 -1.32 -12.49
CA LYS A 65 -14.78 -0.02 -13.16
C LYS A 65 -14.65 1.16 -12.18
N THR A 66 -14.58 0.88 -10.87
CA THR A 66 -14.31 1.91 -9.85
C THR A 66 -13.02 2.66 -10.20
N ARG A 67 -13.09 3.99 -10.21
CA ARG A 67 -11.94 4.85 -10.52
C ARG A 67 -11.20 5.28 -9.24
N PRO A 68 -9.89 5.56 -9.33
CA PRO A 68 -9.16 6.33 -8.30
C PRO A 68 -9.89 7.63 -7.95
N ILE A 69 -9.70 8.13 -6.72
CA ILE A 69 -10.21 9.44 -6.30
C ILE A 69 -9.49 10.57 -7.05
N GLU A 70 -8.16 10.50 -7.11
CA GLU A 70 -7.31 11.43 -7.88
C GLU A 70 -6.79 10.72 -9.13
N ASP A 71 -6.91 11.37 -10.29
CA ASP A 71 -6.38 10.86 -11.54
C ASP A 71 -4.96 11.40 -11.79
N CYS A 72 -4.05 10.49 -12.16
CA CYS A 72 -2.68 10.82 -12.52
C CYS A 72 -2.48 11.10 -14.01
N GLY A 73 -3.51 10.86 -14.84
CA GLY A 73 -3.46 11.04 -16.30
C GLY A 73 -2.65 9.99 -17.05
N ALA A 74 -2.08 9.00 -16.36
CA ALA A 74 -1.29 7.92 -16.95
C ALA A 74 -1.99 6.56 -16.81
N GLU A 75 -1.84 5.71 -17.82
CA GLU A 75 -2.12 4.28 -17.70
C GLU A 75 -0.94 3.55 -17.06
N GLY A 76 -1.20 2.40 -16.44
CA GLY A 76 -0.19 1.61 -15.72
C GLY A 76 0.99 1.15 -16.59
N PRO A 77 2.05 0.63 -15.95
CA PRO A 77 2.06 0.07 -14.60
C PRO A 77 2.30 1.11 -13.48
N PHE A 78 1.94 0.71 -12.24
CA PHE A 78 2.02 1.56 -11.05
C PHE A 78 2.73 0.88 -9.88
N ILE A 79 3.39 1.70 -9.06
CA ILE A 79 3.68 1.39 -7.66
C ILE A 79 2.58 2.02 -6.80
N TYR A 80 2.16 1.32 -5.74
CA TYR A 80 1.19 1.82 -4.78
C TYR A 80 1.63 1.59 -3.35
N PHE A 81 1.11 2.43 -2.47
CA PHE A 81 1.42 2.48 -1.05
C PHE A 81 0.12 2.36 -0.27
N VAL A 82 0.12 1.59 0.81
CA VAL A 82 -0.89 1.72 1.86
C VAL A 82 -0.28 2.53 2.98
N ILE A 83 -0.93 3.62 3.38
CA ILE A 83 -0.54 4.43 4.52
C ILE A 83 -1.64 4.45 5.57
N ASN A 84 -1.29 4.61 6.84
CA ASN A 84 -2.25 4.75 7.95
C ASN A 84 -2.61 6.22 8.25
N GLY A 85 -3.44 6.45 9.29
CA GLY A 85 -3.89 7.80 9.68
C GLY A 85 -2.76 8.73 10.10
N ALA A 86 -1.64 8.17 10.56
CA ALA A 86 -0.41 8.90 10.89
C ALA A 86 0.51 9.12 9.68
N LYS A 87 0.03 8.85 8.45
CA LYS A 87 0.77 8.95 7.18
C LYS A 87 2.03 8.08 7.11
N ARG A 88 2.09 7.00 7.90
CA ARG A 88 3.18 6.03 7.85
C ARG A 88 2.91 5.00 6.78
N ILE A 89 3.94 4.62 6.02
CA ILE A 89 3.85 3.54 5.04
C ILE A 89 3.71 2.22 5.79
N CYS A 90 2.63 1.51 5.47
CA CYS A 90 2.32 0.19 5.98
C CYS A 90 2.71 -0.90 4.99
N TYR A 91 2.47 -0.64 3.69
CA TYR A 91 2.71 -1.60 2.61
C TYR A 91 3.10 -0.90 1.31
N ILE A 92 3.94 -1.53 0.51
CA ILE A 92 4.28 -1.13 -0.86
C ILE A 92 3.93 -2.30 -1.78
N GLY A 93 3.29 -2.01 -2.92
CA GLY A 93 2.98 -3.03 -3.91
C GLY A 93 3.03 -2.52 -5.33
N LYS A 94 3.01 -3.44 -6.29
CA LYS A 94 2.96 -3.14 -7.73
C LYS A 94 1.69 -3.60 -8.44
N SER A 95 1.33 -2.89 -9.50
CA SER A 95 0.21 -3.22 -10.39
C SER A 95 0.63 -3.13 -11.85
N LYS A 96 0.42 -4.22 -12.60
CA LYS A 96 0.53 -4.25 -14.07
C LYS A 96 -0.74 -3.80 -14.80
N GLU A 97 -1.80 -3.53 -14.04
CA GLU A 97 -3.11 -3.17 -14.61
C GLU A 97 -3.12 -1.71 -15.07
N LYS A 98 -3.94 -1.40 -16.07
CA LYS A 98 -4.18 -0.01 -16.54
C LYS A 98 -4.67 0.95 -15.45
N SER A 99 -5.27 0.42 -14.37
CA SER A 99 -5.69 1.19 -13.19
C SER A 99 -5.29 0.45 -11.92
N VAL A 100 -4.76 1.18 -10.93
CA VAL A 100 -4.37 0.62 -9.63
C VAL A 100 -5.55 -0.04 -8.90
N ILE A 101 -6.76 0.54 -9.00
CA ILE A 101 -7.97 0.03 -8.33
C ILE A 101 -8.35 -1.36 -8.84
N LYS A 102 -8.12 -1.64 -10.12
CA LYS A 102 -8.41 -2.95 -10.71
C LYS A 102 -7.60 -4.05 -10.04
N ARG A 103 -6.42 -3.77 -9.48
CA ARG A 103 -5.65 -4.74 -8.70
C ARG A 103 -6.36 -5.14 -7.40
N TRP A 104 -7.16 -4.24 -6.83
CA TRP A 104 -7.77 -4.38 -5.52
C TRP A 104 -9.24 -4.83 -5.54
N VAL A 105 -10.01 -4.63 -6.61
CA VAL A 105 -11.43 -5.01 -6.61
C VAL A 105 -11.66 -6.41 -7.18
N ARG A 106 -12.36 -7.29 -6.47
CA ARG A 106 -12.77 -8.61 -6.98
C ARG A 106 -14.22 -8.93 -6.66
N PRO A 107 -14.87 -9.80 -7.45
CA PRO A 107 -16.18 -10.34 -7.10
C PRO A 107 -16.09 -11.20 -5.83
N GLY A 108 -17.16 -11.17 -5.04
CA GLY A 108 -17.31 -11.97 -3.81
C GLY A 108 -18.76 -12.34 -3.55
N ILE A 109 -18.94 -13.32 -2.66
CA ILE A 109 -20.25 -13.84 -2.23
C ILE A 109 -20.40 -13.59 -0.72
N GLY A 110 -21.59 -13.18 -0.29
CA GLY A 110 -21.86 -12.68 1.06
C GLY A 110 -21.73 -11.15 1.12
N GLY A 111 -22.06 -10.56 2.28
CA GLY A 111 -22.05 -9.11 2.52
C GLY A 111 -23.10 -8.33 1.70
N PRO A 112 -23.03 -6.98 1.72
CA PRO A 112 -24.07 -6.11 1.14
C PRO A 112 -23.91 -5.84 -0.37
N THR A 113 -22.87 -6.36 -1.04
CA THR A 113 -22.60 -6.10 -2.47
C THR A 113 -22.02 -7.33 -3.19
N SER A 114 -21.73 -7.19 -4.47
CA SER A 114 -21.14 -8.24 -5.32
C SER A 114 -19.63 -8.10 -5.50
N HIS A 115 -19.05 -6.94 -5.16
CA HIS A 115 -17.64 -6.62 -5.39
C HIS A 115 -17.01 -5.95 -4.18
N TYR A 116 -15.81 -6.39 -3.84
CA TYR A 116 -15.15 -6.04 -2.60
C TYR A 116 -13.68 -5.73 -2.82
N TRP A 117 -13.09 -5.05 -1.85
CA TRP A 117 -11.65 -4.87 -1.73
C TRP A 117 -11.00 -6.20 -1.36
N THR A 118 -10.13 -6.70 -2.22
CA THR A 118 -9.36 -7.92 -2.05
C THR A 118 -7.92 -7.63 -2.45
N HIS A 119 -7.03 -7.53 -1.47
CA HIS A 119 -5.60 -7.52 -1.65
C HIS A 119 -5.00 -8.42 -0.58
N SER A 120 -4.77 -9.66 -0.97
CA SER A 120 -4.34 -10.72 -0.06
C SER A 120 -3.45 -11.73 -0.77
N THR A 121 -2.43 -12.20 -0.05
CA THR A 121 -1.73 -13.46 -0.33
C THR A 121 -2.49 -14.61 0.33
N LYS A 122 -1.98 -15.84 0.19
CA LYS A 122 -2.57 -17.03 0.86
C LYS A 122 -2.55 -16.93 2.39
N SER A 123 -1.65 -16.14 2.97
CA SER A 123 -1.44 -16.00 4.43
C SER A 123 -2.23 -14.86 5.09
N GLY A 124 -3.09 -14.15 4.35
CA GLY A 124 -3.76 -12.94 4.83
C GLY A 124 -2.90 -11.70 4.54
N GLY A 125 -3.33 -10.89 3.57
CA GLY A 125 -2.59 -9.69 3.14
C GLY A 125 -3.27 -8.39 3.56
N SER A 126 -2.97 -7.32 2.83
CA SER A 126 -3.26 -5.92 3.20
C SER A 126 -4.69 -5.66 3.68
N ILE A 127 -5.71 -6.33 3.15
CA ILE A 127 -7.11 -6.13 3.58
C ILE A 127 -7.35 -6.54 5.04
N PHE A 128 -6.71 -7.62 5.50
CA PHE A 128 -6.82 -8.05 6.90
C PHE A 128 -6.07 -7.09 7.82
N ASN A 129 -4.89 -6.64 7.40
CA ASN A 129 -4.10 -5.68 8.16
C ASN A 129 -4.81 -4.32 8.29
N ILE A 130 -5.43 -3.83 7.22
CA ILE A 130 -6.28 -2.62 7.27
C ILE A 130 -7.45 -2.83 8.23
N ALA A 131 -8.15 -3.96 8.14
CA ALA A 131 -9.27 -4.24 9.05
C ALA A 131 -8.84 -4.27 10.52
N ASN A 132 -7.69 -4.90 10.83
CA ASN A 132 -7.14 -4.92 12.19
C ASN A 132 -6.74 -3.51 12.65
N GLY A 133 -6.04 -2.75 11.82
CA GLY A 133 -5.66 -1.37 12.13
C GLY A 133 -6.88 -0.47 12.36
N LEU A 134 -7.94 -0.61 11.57
CA LEU A 134 -9.19 0.12 11.76
C LEU A 134 -9.84 -0.19 13.12
N ARG A 135 -9.86 -1.47 13.54
CA ARG A 135 -10.37 -1.87 14.86
C ARG A 135 -9.53 -1.28 16.00
N ASN A 136 -8.23 -1.08 15.78
CA ASN A 136 -7.30 -0.53 16.75
C ASN A 136 -7.22 1.01 16.74
N GLY A 137 -8.02 1.69 15.90
CA GLY A 137 -7.99 3.15 15.79
C GLY A 137 -6.80 3.72 15.02
N GLU A 138 -6.11 2.90 14.21
CA GLU A 138 -4.96 3.34 13.39
C GLU A 138 -5.39 3.97 12.04
N GLY A 139 -6.70 3.99 11.77
CA GLY A 139 -7.27 4.55 10.57
C GLY A 139 -7.31 6.09 10.52
N PRO A 140 -7.77 6.67 9.41
CA PRO A 140 -8.11 5.98 8.16
C PRO A 140 -6.86 5.46 7.43
N PHE A 141 -7.02 4.44 6.58
CA PHE A 141 -5.96 3.96 5.71
C PHE A 141 -6.16 4.48 4.29
N SER A 142 -5.10 4.97 3.65
CA SER A 142 -5.16 5.43 2.27
C SER A 142 -4.32 4.55 1.35
N LEU A 143 -4.89 4.23 0.18
CA LEU A 143 -4.18 3.65 -0.94
C LEU A 143 -3.71 4.79 -1.84
N LEU A 144 -2.40 5.03 -1.89
CA LEU A 144 -1.75 6.00 -2.75
C LEU A 144 -1.05 5.29 -3.90
N TYR A 145 -0.85 5.94 -5.03
CA TYR A 145 -0.17 5.34 -6.17
C TYR A 145 0.61 6.35 -7.01
N THR A 146 1.57 5.84 -7.78
CA THR A 146 2.40 6.61 -8.70
C THR A 146 2.75 5.77 -9.94
N PRO A 147 2.75 6.35 -11.15
CA PRO A 147 3.18 5.63 -12.37
C PRO A 147 4.65 5.22 -12.29
N LEU A 148 5.00 4.04 -12.80
CA LEU A 148 6.39 3.58 -12.84
C LEU A 148 7.30 4.59 -13.57
N ALA A 149 6.82 5.12 -14.70
CA ALA A 149 7.54 6.10 -15.51
C ALA A 149 7.87 7.40 -14.75
N ALA A 150 7.12 7.75 -13.70
CA ALA A 150 7.43 8.91 -12.86
C ALA A 150 8.54 8.62 -11.83
N LEU A 151 8.73 7.35 -11.46
CA LEU A 151 9.76 6.91 -10.52
C LEU A 151 11.10 6.60 -11.20
N GLU A 152 11.08 6.13 -12.44
CA GLU A 152 12.29 5.73 -13.18
C GLU A 152 13.38 6.83 -13.24
N PRO A 153 13.06 8.11 -13.52
CA PRO A 153 14.08 9.17 -13.51
C PRO A 153 14.69 9.44 -12.12
N ILE A 154 13.96 9.12 -11.05
CA ILE A 154 14.35 9.44 -9.67
C ILE A 154 15.15 8.28 -9.08
N TYR A 155 14.64 7.06 -9.24
CA TYR A 155 15.13 5.86 -8.55
C TYR A 155 15.67 4.78 -9.49
N GLY A 156 15.46 4.90 -10.80
CA GLY A 156 15.79 3.85 -11.77
C GLY A 156 17.24 3.41 -11.70
N LYS A 157 18.19 4.36 -11.81
CA LYS A 157 19.63 4.05 -11.69
C LYS A 157 19.99 3.42 -10.34
N LYS A 158 19.40 3.90 -9.24
CA LYS A 158 19.64 3.37 -7.89
C LYS A 158 19.21 1.90 -7.78
N PHE A 159 18.13 1.52 -8.45
CA PHE A 159 17.57 0.17 -8.41
C PHE A 159 17.97 -0.70 -9.62
N GLY A 160 18.97 -0.28 -10.41
CA GLY A 160 19.48 -1.07 -11.53
C GLY A 160 18.55 -1.10 -12.75
N ILE A 161 17.66 -0.12 -12.90
CA ILE A 161 16.79 0.05 -14.07
C ILE A 161 17.51 0.98 -15.05
N SER A 162 17.77 0.48 -16.24
CA SER A 162 18.46 1.19 -17.33
C SER A 162 17.54 1.33 -18.56
N PRO A 163 17.88 2.23 -19.50
CA PRO A 163 17.20 2.23 -20.80
C PRO A 163 17.19 0.82 -21.41
N GLY A 164 16.01 0.36 -21.85
CA GLY A 164 15.83 -0.98 -22.39
C GLY A 164 15.51 -2.08 -21.38
N THR A 165 15.52 -1.80 -20.06
CA THR A 165 15.01 -2.77 -19.07
C THR A 165 13.54 -3.09 -19.37
N PRO A 166 13.16 -4.38 -19.51
CA PRO A 166 11.77 -4.76 -19.71
C PRO A 166 10.86 -4.21 -18.61
N THR A 167 9.71 -3.64 -18.97
CA THR A 167 8.78 -2.98 -18.02
C THR A 167 8.42 -3.86 -16.83
N ASP A 168 8.22 -5.16 -17.05
CA ASP A 168 7.91 -6.11 -15.97
C ASP A 168 9.08 -6.28 -14.98
N LEU A 169 10.31 -6.28 -15.48
CA LEU A 169 11.51 -6.34 -14.63
C LEU A 169 11.72 -5.00 -13.91
N ALA A 170 11.56 -3.87 -14.61
CA ALA A 170 11.65 -2.54 -14.03
C ALA A 170 10.64 -2.36 -12.88
N LEU A 171 9.40 -2.83 -13.06
CA LEU A 171 8.37 -2.78 -12.02
C LEU A 171 8.73 -3.62 -10.78
N ASN A 172 9.35 -4.79 -10.97
CA ASN A 172 9.82 -5.63 -9.86
C ASN A 172 10.98 -4.96 -9.11
N LEU A 173 12.00 -4.52 -9.84
CA LEU A 173 13.18 -3.85 -9.26
C LEU A 173 12.79 -2.57 -8.50
N MET A 174 11.81 -1.82 -9.02
CA MET A 174 11.29 -0.62 -8.35
C MET A 174 10.57 -0.97 -7.04
N GLU A 175 9.68 -1.96 -7.04
CA GLU A 175 8.99 -2.41 -5.81
C GLU A 175 10.00 -2.92 -4.78
N ASP A 176 10.91 -3.81 -5.17
CA ASP A 176 11.90 -4.42 -4.27
C ASP A 176 12.85 -3.35 -3.70
N GLY A 177 13.32 -2.43 -4.54
CA GLY A 177 14.18 -1.32 -4.13
C GLY A 177 13.51 -0.37 -3.14
N LEU A 178 12.23 -0.05 -3.36
CA LEU A 178 11.46 0.78 -2.44
C LEU A 178 11.16 0.05 -1.12
N VAL A 179 10.80 -1.23 -1.16
CA VAL A 179 10.61 -2.05 0.05
C VAL A 179 11.89 -2.13 0.87
N ALA A 180 13.03 -2.39 0.22
CA ALA A 180 14.33 -2.46 0.88
C ALA A 180 14.82 -1.10 1.42
N THR A 181 14.36 0.02 0.84
CA THR A 181 14.75 1.37 1.30
C THR A 181 13.83 1.87 2.42
N LEU A 182 12.53 1.61 2.33
CA LEU A 182 11.50 2.21 3.19
C LEU A 182 11.02 1.28 4.31
N PHE A 183 11.35 -0.01 4.25
CA PHE A 183 11.07 -1.01 5.27
C PHE A 183 9.61 -1.07 5.76
N PRO A 184 8.60 -1.07 4.87
CA PRO A 184 7.20 -1.12 5.27
C PRO A 184 6.91 -2.40 6.09
N PRO A 185 6.16 -2.29 7.20
CA PRO A 185 5.98 -3.40 8.15
C PRO A 185 5.20 -4.59 7.56
N TRP A 186 4.38 -4.40 6.52
CA TRP A 186 3.54 -5.46 5.96
C TRP A 186 4.13 -6.15 4.72
N ASN A 187 5.35 -5.80 4.32
CA ASN A 187 6.07 -6.47 3.22
C ASN A 187 7.04 -7.57 3.69
N ARG A 188 7.06 -7.86 5.00
CA ARG A 188 7.94 -8.86 5.62
C ARG A 188 7.25 -10.22 5.74
#